data_AF-E1Z4L6-F1
#
_entry.id   AF-E1Z4L6-F1
#
_cell.length_a   1.000
_cell.length_b   1.000
_cell.length_c   1.000
_cell.angle_alpha   90.00
_cell.angle_beta   90.00
_cell.angle_gamma   90.00
#
_symmetry.space_group_name_H-M   'P 1'
#
loop_
_entity.id
_entity.type
_entity.pdbx_description
1 polymer ?
#
loop_
_entity_poly.entity_id
_entity_poly.type
_entity_poly.pdbx_seq_one_letter_code
_entity_poly.pdbx_strand_id
1 'polypeptide(L)' 'QRYRVCEKDALAEAVLQDGQLQRFCQQCGRFHPLSFFDATMRTCREQLARHASLKRK' A
#
# COMPACT_ATOMS: atom_id res chain seq x y z
N GLN A 1 14.48 6.06 7.56
CA GLN A 1 13.02 5.78 7.45
C GLN A 1 12.41 6.83 6.51
N ARG A 2 11.97 6.46 5.29
CA ARG A 2 11.51 7.44 4.26
C ARG A 2 10.15 8.06 4.58
N TYR A 3 9.35 7.39 5.41
CA TYR A 3 8.02 7.81 5.81
C TYR A 3 7.91 7.81 7.33
N ARG A 4 7.03 8.65 7.87
CA ARG A 4 6.77 8.73 9.31
C ARG A 4 5.81 7.61 9.75
N VAL A 5 6.27 6.38 9.61
CA VAL A 5 5.57 5.15 9.98
C VAL A 5 6.54 4.25 10.75
N CYS A 6 6.07 3.55 11.77
CA CYS A 6 6.93 2.61 12.48
C CYS A 6 7.19 1.36 11.61
N GLU A 7 8.28 0.65 11.85
CA GLU A 7 8.63 -0.55 11.07
C GLU A 7 7.57 -1.65 11.18
N LYS A 8 6.93 -1.78 12.35
CA LYS A 8 5.87 -2.75 12.58
C LYS A 8 4.68 -2.50 11.65
N ASP A 9 4.20 -1.27 11.57
CA ASP A 9 3.06 -0.92 10.70
C ASP A 9 3.43 -0.94 9.22
N ALA A 10 4.69 -0.64 8.89
CA ALA A 10 5.18 -0.71 7.51
C ALA A 10 5.31 -2.15 6.99
N LEU A 11 5.52 -3.11 7.88
CA LEU A 11 5.59 -4.55 7.58
C LEU A 11 4.26 -5.28 7.80
N ALA A 12 3.34 -4.67 8.55
CA ALA A 12 2.04 -5.24 8.87
C ALA A 12 1.21 -5.52 7.60
N GLU A 13 0.55 -6.66 7.60
CA GLU A 13 -0.39 -7.02 6.55
C GLU A 13 -1.67 -6.19 6.60
N ALA A 14 -2.10 -5.78 7.78
CA ALA A 14 -3.20 -4.85 7.97
C ALA A 14 -3.04 -4.18 9.32
N VAL A 15 -3.47 -2.93 9.41
CA VAL A 15 -3.64 -2.17 10.64
C VAL A 15 -5.09 -1.72 10.71
N LEU A 16 -5.70 -1.79 11.90
CA LEU A 16 -7.02 -1.23 12.11
C LEU A 16 -6.86 0.26 12.42
N GLN A 17 -7.28 1.12 11.49
CA GLN A 17 -7.23 2.57 11.64
C GLN A 17 -8.60 3.14 11.32
N ASP A 18 -9.14 4.01 12.19
CA ASP A 18 -10.48 4.60 12.05
C ASP A 18 -11.60 3.56 11.86
N GLY A 19 -11.47 2.40 12.50
CA GLY A 19 -12.43 1.29 12.38
C GLY A 19 -12.36 0.52 11.07
N GLN A 20 -11.38 0.81 10.22
CA GLN A 20 -11.19 0.14 8.93
C GLN A 20 -9.82 -0.52 8.84
N LEU A 21 -9.77 -1.71 8.24
CA LEU A 21 -8.50 -2.36 7.94
C LEU A 21 -7.80 -1.65 6.77
N GLN A 22 -6.59 -1.17 7.04
CA GLN A 22 -5.74 -0.47 6.10
C GLN A 22 -4.36 -1.13 6.03
N ARG A 23 -3.64 -0.92 4.92
CA ARG A 23 -2.27 -1.39 4.73
C ARG A 23 -1.42 -0.23 4.24
N PHE A 24 -0.16 -0.21 4.66
CA PHE A 24 0.79 0.83 4.25
C PHE A 24 1.29 0.56 2.82
N CYS A 25 1.12 1.54 1.92
CA CYS A 25 1.69 1.47 0.57
C CYS A 25 3.07 2.11 0.52
N GLN A 26 4.10 1.32 0.26
CA GLN A 26 5.50 1.80 0.24
C GLN A 26 5.81 2.77 -0.91
N GLN A 27 5.07 2.73 -2.02
CA GLN A 27 5.25 3.72 -3.09
C GLN A 27 4.55 5.05 -2.80
N CYS A 28 3.39 5.01 -2.14
CA CYS A 28 2.61 6.20 -1.86
C CYS A 28 3.00 6.87 -0.54
N GLY A 29 3.59 6.12 0.40
CA GLY A 29 3.94 6.63 1.71
C GLY A 29 2.74 6.88 2.64
N ARG A 30 1.61 6.21 2.39
CA ARG A 30 0.34 6.40 3.12
C ARG A 30 -0.40 5.08 3.29
N PHE A 31 -1.33 5.06 4.25
CA PHE A 31 -2.24 3.93 4.45
C PHE A 31 -3.41 3.99 3.46
N HIS A 32 -3.75 2.83 2.92
CA HIS A 32 -4.91 2.65 2.05
C HIS A 32 -5.77 1.50 2.58
N PRO A 33 -7.08 1.50 2.31
CA PRO A 33 -7.95 0.36 2.62
C PRO A 33 -7.40 -0.93 1.99
N LEU A 34 -7.62 -2.08 2.62
CA LEU A 34 -7.20 -3.37 2.04
C LEU A 34 -7.77 -3.63 0.65
N SER A 35 -8.95 -3.07 0.32
CA SER A 35 -9.56 -3.15 -1.01
C SER A 35 -8.75 -2.52 -2.13
N PHE A 36 -7.78 -1.66 -1.82
CA PHE A 36 -6.88 -1.03 -2.79
C PHE A 36 -5.64 -1.89 -3.11
N PHE A 37 -5.48 -3.01 -2.42
CA PHE A 37 -4.38 -3.94 -2.63
C PHE A 37 -4.90 -5.25 -3.20
N ASP A 38 -4.08 -5.90 -4.02
CA ASP A 38 -4.23 -7.32 -4.31
C ASP A 38 -3.54 -8.11 -3.21
N ALA A 39 -4.10 -9.26 -2.82
CA ALA A 39 -3.66 -10.02 -1.65
C ALA A 39 -2.15 -10.32 -1.64
N THR A 40 -1.55 -10.46 -2.82
CA THR A 40 -0.13 -10.77 -3.02
C THR A 40 0.79 -9.54 -3.08
N MET A 41 0.25 -8.31 -3.08
CA MET A 41 1.00 -7.08 -3.35
C MET A 41 0.96 -6.10 -2.16
N ARG A 42 2.13 -5.52 -1.84
CA ARG A 42 2.30 -4.41 -0.87
C ARG A 42 2.26 -3.02 -1.51
N THR A 43 2.03 -2.97 -2.82
CA THR A 43 1.80 -1.74 -3.57
C THR A 43 0.32 -1.65 -3.92
N CYS A 44 -0.28 -0.47 -3.81
CA CYS A 44 -1.67 -0.28 -4.22
C CYS A 44 -1.84 -0.50 -5.73
N ARG A 45 -3.06 -0.91 -6.12
CA ARG A 45 -3.45 -1.16 -7.51
C ARG A 45 -3.19 0.01 -8.44
N GLU A 46 -3.38 1.23 -7.97
CA GLU A 46 -3.16 2.46 -8.74
C GLU A 46 -1.72 2.55 -9.27
N GLN A 47 -0.74 2.32 -8.39
CA GLN A 47 0.67 2.35 -8.80
C GLN A 47 1.02 1.14 -9.67
N LEU A 48 0.47 -0.05 -9.40
CA LEU A 48 0.65 -1.21 -10.27
C LEU A 48 0.12 -0.95 -11.69
N ALA A 49 -1.06 -0.35 -11.82
CA ALA A 49 -1.66 0.01 -13.10
C ALA A 49 -0.81 1.05 -13.85
N ARG A 50 -0.27 2.05 -13.13
CA ARG A 50 0.66 3.04 -13.70
C ARG A 50 1.93 2.39 -14.26
N HIS A 51 2.52 1.44 -13.54
CA HIS A 51 3.70 0.72 -14.04
C HIS A 51 3.38 -0.16 -15.25
N ALA A 52 2.23 -0.85 -15.21
CA ALA A 52 1.79 -1.71 -16.31
C ALA A 52 1.51 -0.91 -17.59
N SER A 53 0.92 0.28 -17.50
CA SER A 53 0.66 1.14 -18.67
C SER A 53 1.95 1.71 -19.27
N LEU A 54 2.95 2.04 -18.45
CA LEU A 54 4.28 2.46 -18.93
C LEU A 54 5.04 1.34 -19.65
N LYS A 55 4.85 0.08 -19.25
CA LYS A 55 5.53 -1.07 -19.86
C LYS A 55 4.91 -1.52 -21.20
N ARG A 56 3.71 -1.03 -21.52
CA ARG A 56 3.01 -1.32 -22.79
C ARG A 56 3.32 -0.30 -23.90
N LYS A 57 4.25 0.63 -23.65
CA LYS A 57 4.84 1.53 -24.64
C LYS A 57 6.18 0.97 -25.10
#